data_AF-A0A848LJJ3-F1
#
_entry.id   AF-A0A848LJJ3-F1
#
_cell.length_a   1.000
_cell.length_b   1.000
_cell.length_c   1.000
_cell.angle_alpha   90.00
_cell.angle_beta   90.00
_cell.angle_gamma   90.00
#
_symmetry.space_group_name_H-M   'P 1'
#
loop_
_entity.id
_entity.type
_entity.pdbx_description
1 polymer ?
#
loop_
_entity_poly.entity_id
_entity_poly.type
_entity_poly.pdbx_seq_one_letter_code
_entity_poly.pdbx_strand_id
1 'polypeptide(L)'
;VIGVDIVPIRPFSQRHVQTAVLDVLADDFDKKLAELYDGPFDAVISDMAPKTSGIKATDEARSLRLAGKALEIATARGRPGSSFVAKVFMGGDFEDFRDQVRALFDEVKVVRPEATRGASMEVYLVGLRRKAPPPEAP
;
A
#
# COMPACT_ATOMS: atom_id res chain seq x y z
N VAL A 1 -13.59 8.06 -2.18
CA VAL A 1 -12.82 6.86 -1.77
C VAL A 1 -12.93 5.83 -2.87
N ILE A 2 -11.82 5.20 -3.23
CA ILE A 2 -11.80 4.09 -4.19
C ILE A 2 -11.28 2.86 -3.46
N GLY A 3 -12.06 1.79 -3.49
CA GLY A 3 -11.69 0.48 -2.99
C GLY A 3 -11.37 -0.46 -4.15
N VAL A 4 -10.27 -1.18 -4.06
CA VAL A 4 -9.87 -2.16 -5.07
C VAL A 4 -9.51 -3.46 -4.39
N ASP A 5 -10.04 -4.56 -4.91
CA ASP A 5 -9.78 -5.90 -4.40
C ASP A 5 -9.84 -6.90 -5.56
N ILE A 6 -9.19 -8.05 -5.43
CA ILE A 6 -9.28 -9.14 -6.42
C ILE A 6 -10.62 -9.88 -6.31
N VAL A 7 -11.33 -9.70 -5.20
CA VAL A 7 -12.64 -10.27 -4.89
C VAL A 7 -13.71 -9.16 -4.90
N PRO A 8 -14.95 -9.45 -5.33
CA PRO A 8 -16.05 -8.49 -5.24
C PRO A 8 -16.26 -7.95 -3.83
N ILE A 9 -16.16 -6.62 -3.70
CA ILE A 9 -16.50 -5.90 -2.47
C ILE A 9 -18.02 -5.71 -2.44
N ARG A 10 -18.64 -5.91 -1.26
CA ARG A 10 -20.08 -5.64 -1.08
C ARG A 10 -20.37 -4.18 -1.45
N PRO A 11 -21.42 -3.90 -2.25
CA PRO A 11 -21.76 -2.54 -2.64
C PRO A 11 -22.02 -1.65 -1.42
N PHE A 12 -21.41 -0.46 -1.44
CA PHE A 12 -21.66 0.59 -0.46
C PHE A 12 -22.82 1.48 -0.93
N SER A 13 -23.66 1.94 0.01
CA SER A 13 -24.76 2.87 -0.30
C SER A 13 -24.28 4.32 -0.45
N GLN A 14 -23.07 4.62 0.02
CA GLN A 14 -22.48 5.95 -0.02
C GLN A 14 -21.99 6.30 -1.44
N ARG A 15 -22.51 7.39 -2.01
CA ARG A 15 -22.18 7.84 -3.37
C ARG A 15 -20.71 8.17 -3.62
N HIS A 16 -19.95 8.45 -2.56
CA HIS A 16 -18.53 8.83 -2.65
C HIS A 16 -17.58 7.64 -2.48
N VAL A 17 -18.11 6.41 -2.45
CA VAL A 17 -17.34 5.17 -2.42
C VAL A 17 -17.52 4.46 -3.75
N GLN A 18 -16.44 4.33 -4.50
CA GLN A 18 -16.39 3.50 -5.70
C GLN A 18 -15.56 2.26 -5.41
N THR A 19 -15.96 1.12 -5.95
CA THR A 19 -15.24 -0.14 -5.78
C THR A 19 -15.02 -0.81 -7.13
N ALA A 20 -13.85 -1.40 -7.33
CA ALA A 20 -13.55 -2.17 -8.53
C ALA A 20 -12.88 -3.50 -8.18
N VAL A 21 -13.17 -4.51 -8.99
CA VAL A 21 -12.51 -5.81 -8.89
C VAL A 21 -11.31 -5.82 -9.83
N LEU A 22 -10.12 -5.57 -9.29
CA LEU A 22 -8.87 -5.48 -10.06
C LEU A 22 -7.75 -6.22 -9.32
N ASP A 23 -6.83 -6.82 -10.08
CA ASP A 23 -5.58 -7.33 -9.55
C ASP A 23 -4.52 -6.22 -9.58
N VAL A 24 -4.02 -5.81 -8.41
CA VAL A 24 -2.98 -4.78 -8.25
C VAL A 24 -1.66 -5.15 -8.93
N LEU A 25 -1.45 -6.44 -9.20
CA LEU A 25 -0.24 -6.96 -9.82
C LEU A 25 -0.39 -7.17 -11.34
N ALA A 26 -1.57 -6.92 -11.91
CA ALA A 26 -1.78 -7.01 -13.34
C ALA A 26 -1.14 -5.83 -14.08
N ASP A 27 -0.59 -6.09 -15.26
CA ASP A 27 0.08 -5.06 -16.08
C ASP A 27 -0.84 -3.91 -16.49
N ASP A 28 -2.15 -4.16 -16.54
CA ASP A 28 -3.16 -3.16 -16.89
C ASP A 28 -3.77 -2.41 -15.68
N PHE A 29 -3.28 -2.70 -14.47
CA PHE A 29 -3.81 -2.13 -13.22
C PHE A 29 -3.78 -0.61 -13.23
N ASP A 30 -2.64 0.00 -13.58
CA ASP A 30 -2.47 1.45 -13.57
C ASP A 30 -3.47 2.14 -14.51
N LYS A 31 -3.66 1.58 -15.70
CA LYS A 31 -4.63 2.09 -16.66
C LYS A 31 -6.05 2.03 -16.10
N LYS A 32 -6.46 0.89 -15.55
CA LYS A 32 -7.79 0.70 -14.97
C LYS A 32 -8.03 1.56 -13.73
N LEU A 33 -7.00 1.75 -12.90
CA LEU A 33 -7.09 2.65 -11.75
C LEU A 33 -7.29 4.09 -12.24
N ALA A 34 -6.59 4.52 -13.30
CA ALA A 34 -6.74 5.86 -13.87
C ALA A 34 -8.14 6.11 -14.45
N GLU A 35 -8.75 5.09 -15.06
CA GLU A 35 -10.14 5.14 -15.53
C GLU A 35 -11.15 5.34 -14.40
N LEU A 36 -10.86 4.84 -13.18
CA LEU A 36 -11.65 5.12 -11.98
C LEU A 36 -11.36 6.52 -11.43
N TYR A 37 -10.08 6.82 -11.24
CA TYR A 37 -9.55 8.10 -10.80
C TYR A 37 -8.02 8.11 -10.90
N ASP A 38 -7.48 9.08 -11.62
CA ASP A 38 -6.04 9.19 -11.86
C ASP A 38 -5.26 9.81 -10.69
N GLY A 39 -5.97 10.36 -9.68
CA GLY A 39 -5.35 11.06 -8.57
C GLY A 39 -5.57 12.58 -8.62
N PRO A 40 -4.91 13.33 -7.73
CA PRO A 40 -4.02 12.82 -6.68
C PRO A 40 -4.79 12.24 -5.47
N PHE A 41 -4.20 11.26 -4.80
CA PHE A 41 -4.72 10.66 -3.57
C PHE A 41 -4.18 11.38 -2.31
N ASP A 42 -5.08 11.59 -1.35
CA ASP A 42 -4.75 12.05 0.01
C ASP A 42 -4.11 10.96 0.86
N ALA A 43 -4.49 9.71 0.62
CA ALA A 43 -3.95 8.55 1.29
C ALA A 43 -4.04 7.31 0.40
N VAL A 44 -3.04 6.45 0.50
CA VAL A 44 -3.07 5.09 -0.06
C VAL A 44 -2.94 4.11 1.10
N ILE A 45 -3.93 3.24 1.24
CA ILE A 45 -4.02 2.26 2.33
C ILE A 45 -4.13 0.88 1.71
N SER A 46 -3.23 -0.01 2.08
CA SER A 46 -3.19 -1.40 1.64
C SER A 46 -3.29 -2.35 2.82
N ASP A 47 -4.37 -3.12 2.85
CA ASP A 47 -4.52 -4.28 3.73
C ASP A 47 -4.32 -5.61 2.96
N MET A 48 -3.60 -5.55 1.85
CA MET A 48 -3.35 -6.73 1.02
C MET A 48 -2.46 -7.73 1.75
N ALA A 49 -2.82 -9.01 1.66
CA ALA A 49 -2.02 -10.13 2.15
C ALA A 49 -1.90 -11.18 1.05
N PRO A 50 -0.73 -11.81 0.88
CA PRO A 50 -0.60 -12.93 -0.04
C PRO A 50 -1.28 -14.17 0.53
N LYS A 51 -1.60 -15.13 -0.35
CA LYS A 51 -1.90 -16.50 0.10
C LYS A 51 -0.66 -17.07 0.78
N THR A 52 -0.79 -17.40 2.07
CA THR A 52 0.31 -17.97 2.86
C THR A 52 0.63 -19.37 2.40
N SER A 53 1.88 -19.61 2.05
CA SER A 53 2.44 -20.93 1.74
C SER A 53 2.85 -21.71 2.99
N GLY A 54 2.99 -21.02 4.13
CA GLY A 54 3.57 -21.59 5.35
C GLY A 54 5.11 -21.49 5.38
N ILE A 55 5.73 -21.10 4.27
CA ILE A 55 7.17 -20.82 4.19
C ILE A 55 7.35 -19.32 4.47
N LYS A 56 7.83 -19.01 5.69
CA LYS A 56 7.98 -17.65 6.20
C LYS A 56 8.65 -16.70 5.19
N ALA A 57 9.82 -17.05 4.66
CA ALA A 57 10.55 -16.21 3.71
C ALA A 57 9.76 -15.95 2.40
N THR A 58 9.03 -16.96 1.89
CA THR A 58 8.20 -16.79 0.69
C THR A 58 7.01 -15.88 0.95
N ASP A 59 6.37 -16.02 2.11
CA ASP A 59 5.21 -15.23 2.48
C ASP A 59 5.59 -13.76 2.76
N GLU A 60 6.76 -13.53 3.37
CA GLU A 60 7.38 -12.20 3.54
C GLU A 60 7.65 -11.52 2.19
N ALA A 61 8.35 -12.20 1.27
CA ALA A 61 8.66 -11.64 -0.05
C ALA A 61 7.40 -11.30 -0.86
N ARG A 62 6.37 -12.16 -0.79
CA ARG A 62 5.08 -11.91 -1.45
C ARG A 62 4.33 -10.75 -0.82
N SER A 63 4.40 -10.60 0.50
CA SER A 63 3.79 -9.48 1.22
C SER A 63 4.46 -8.16 0.85
N LEU A 64 5.80 -8.12 0.81
CA LEU A 64 6.54 -6.95 0.39
C LEU A 64 6.29 -6.59 -1.08
N ARG A 65 6.11 -7.57 -1.97
CA ARG A 65 5.71 -7.28 -3.37
C ARG A 65 4.38 -6.54 -3.46
N LEU A 66 3.39 -6.93 -2.67
CA LEU A 66 2.08 -6.26 -2.63
C LEU A 66 2.19 -4.86 -2.01
N ALA A 67 2.95 -4.71 -0.93
CA ALA A 67 3.18 -3.41 -0.30
C ALA A 67 3.99 -2.47 -1.20
N GLY A 68 4.95 -3.00 -1.96
CA GLY A 68 5.70 -2.29 -2.99
C GLY A 68 4.80 -1.69 -4.06
N LYS A 69 3.85 -2.47 -4.60
CA LYS A 69 2.84 -1.92 -5.54
C LYS A 69 1.99 -0.81 -4.93
N ALA A 70 1.58 -0.96 -3.67
CA ALA A 70 0.87 0.12 -2.98
C ALA A 70 1.74 1.39 -2.83
N LEU A 71 3.04 1.24 -2.55
CA LEU A 71 3.98 2.35 -2.44
C LEU A 71 4.23 3.04 -3.80
N GLU A 72 4.31 2.27 -4.88
CA GLU A 72 4.39 2.80 -6.26
C GLU A 72 3.19 3.70 -6.56
N ILE A 73 1.96 3.26 -6.25
CA ILE A 73 0.74 4.06 -6.42
C ILE A 73 0.80 5.32 -5.55
N ALA A 74 1.19 5.20 -4.28
CA ALA A 74 1.32 6.33 -3.37
C ALA A 74 2.36 7.35 -3.85
N THR A 75 3.40 6.88 -4.54
CA THR A 75 4.47 7.71 -5.08
C THR A 75 4.04 8.40 -6.37
N ALA A 76 3.44 7.67 -7.31
CA ALA A 76 3.05 8.19 -8.61
C ALA A 76 1.82 9.09 -8.54
N ARG A 77 0.85 8.76 -7.67
CA ARG A 77 -0.46 9.41 -7.63
C ARG A 77 -0.81 10.03 -6.29
N GLY A 78 0.10 10.04 -5.31
CA GLY A 78 -0.11 10.76 -4.05
C GLY A 78 0.28 12.22 -4.16
N ARG A 79 -0.54 13.15 -3.63
CA ARG A 79 -0.13 14.55 -3.52
C ARG A 79 0.97 14.75 -2.47
N PRO A 80 1.79 15.81 -2.54
CA PRO A 80 2.60 16.23 -1.41
C PRO A 80 1.76 16.36 -0.14
N GLY A 81 2.29 15.87 0.99
CA GLY A 81 1.57 15.79 2.26
C GLY A 81 0.64 14.59 2.42
N SER A 82 0.47 13.73 1.40
CA SER A 82 -0.36 12.52 1.50
C SER A 82 0.21 11.49 2.48
N SER A 83 -0.61 10.49 2.84
CA SER A 83 -0.23 9.40 3.73
C SER A 83 -0.20 8.05 3.03
N PHE A 84 0.61 7.13 3.55
CA PHE A 84 0.71 5.75 3.09
C PHE A 84 0.61 4.80 4.27
N VAL A 85 -0.15 3.72 4.09
CA VAL A 85 -0.25 2.63 5.06
C VAL A 85 -0.23 1.31 4.29
N ALA A 86 0.64 0.39 4.67
CA ALA A 86 0.62 -0.96 4.12
C ALA A 86 0.82 -2.02 5.20
N LYS A 87 -0.02 -3.05 5.17
CA LYS A 87 0.20 -4.28 5.90
C LYS A 87 1.37 -5.04 5.30
N VAL A 88 2.30 -5.46 6.15
CA VAL A 88 3.47 -6.26 5.76
C VAL A 88 3.74 -7.37 6.77
N PHE A 89 4.23 -8.50 6.28
CA PHE A 89 4.83 -9.53 7.12
C PHE A 89 6.31 -9.20 7.32
N MET A 90 6.68 -8.89 8.56
CA MET A 90 8.04 -8.49 8.91
C MET A 90 9.02 -9.66 8.75
N GLY A 91 10.07 -9.41 7.96
CA GLY A 91 11.03 -10.40 7.49
C GLY A 91 12.38 -9.81 7.15
N GLY A 92 13.22 -10.57 6.44
CA GLY A 92 14.58 -10.15 6.08
C GLY A 92 14.66 -8.81 5.35
N ASP A 93 13.79 -8.61 4.35
CA ASP A 93 13.82 -7.43 3.47
C ASP A 93 12.93 -6.27 3.98
N PHE A 94 12.42 -6.37 5.21
CA PHE A 94 11.50 -5.36 5.75
C PHE A 94 12.19 -4.00 5.99
N GLU A 95 13.42 -3.99 6.50
CA GLU A 95 14.14 -2.73 6.75
C GLU A 95 14.46 -1.99 5.45
N ASP A 96 14.81 -2.71 4.37
CA ASP A 96 15.02 -2.11 3.05
C ASP A 96 13.74 -1.44 2.53
N PHE A 97 12.60 -2.12 2.65
CA PHE A 97 11.30 -1.54 2.28
C PHE A 97 10.95 -0.33 3.17
N ARG A 98 11.24 -0.39 4.47
CA ARG A 98 11.05 0.73 5.39
C ARG A 98 11.90 1.94 4.99
N ASP A 99 13.13 1.73 4.57
CA ASP A 99 14.00 2.82 4.14
C ASP A 99 13.54 3.45 2.82
N GLN A 100 12.96 2.67 1.91
CA GLN A 100 12.26 3.22 0.72
C GLN A 100 11.10 4.14 1.13
N VAL A 101 10.28 3.73 2.11
CA VAL A 101 9.20 4.60 2.63
C VAL A 101 9.78 5.84 3.33
N ARG A 102 10.87 5.73 4.10
CA ARG A 102 11.52 6.87 4.74
C ARG A 102 12.10 7.87 3.75
N ALA A 103 12.54 7.41 2.58
CA ALA A 103 12.99 8.30 1.52
C ALA A 103 11.85 9.19 1.02
N LEU A 104 10.61 8.69 0.99
CA LEU A 104 9.44 9.33 0.39
C LEU A 104 8.56 10.13 1.38
N PHE A 105 8.61 9.80 2.67
CA PHE A 105 7.75 10.39 3.71
C PHE A 105 8.58 11.05 4.82
N ASP A 106 8.05 12.10 5.46
CA ASP A 106 8.75 12.80 6.55
C ASP A 106 8.80 11.98 7.85
N GLU A 107 7.81 11.14 8.07
CA GLU A 107 7.69 10.32 9.28
C GLU A 107 7.25 8.90 8.92
N VAL A 108 7.93 7.91 9.48
CA VAL A 108 7.62 6.49 9.27
C VAL A 108 7.45 5.79 10.60
N LYS A 109 6.32 5.10 10.76
CA LYS A 109 5.96 4.34 11.95
C LYS A 109 5.71 2.88 11.61
N VAL A 110 6.10 2.01 12.52
CA VAL A 110 5.73 0.59 12.49
C VAL A 110 4.68 0.38 13.57
N VAL A 111 3.48 0.01 13.16
CA VAL A 111 2.33 -0.17 14.07
C VAL A 111 1.97 -1.64 14.11
N ARG A 112 2.01 -2.24 15.29
CA ARG A 112 1.51 -3.60 15.51
C ARG A 112 0.08 -3.52 16.06
N PRO A 113 -0.93 -4.10 15.37
CA PRO A 113 -2.29 -4.15 15.90
C PRO A 113 -2.35 -4.90 17.23
N GLU A 114 -3.19 -4.44 18.17
CA GLU A 114 -3.35 -5.13 19.46
C GLU A 114 -3.86 -6.58 19.31
N ALA A 115 -4.59 -6.86 18.23
CA ALA A 115 -5.15 -8.18 17.92
C ALA A 115 -4.11 -9.22 17.44
N THR A 116 -2.90 -8.82 17.02
CA THR A 116 -1.89 -9.74 16.45
C THR A 116 -0.80 -10.16 17.46
N ARG A 117 -1.05 -10.03 18.78
CA ARG A 117 -0.11 -10.41 19.85
C ARG A 117 0.27 -11.91 19.88
N GLY A 118 -0.45 -12.78 19.18
CA GLY A 118 -0.10 -14.21 19.04
C GLY A 118 0.67 -14.48 17.74
N ALA A 119 1.95 -14.86 17.84
CA ALA A 119 2.86 -15.43 16.81
C ALA A 119 3.01 -14.74 15.44
N SER A 120 2.10 -13.84 15.05
CA SER A 120 2.10 -13.18 13.75
C SER A 120 3.14 -12.07 13.71
N MET A 121 3.90 -12.03 12.61
CA MET A 121 4.87 -10.97 12.31
C MET A 121 4.22 -9.83 11.50
N GLU A 122 2.89 -9.79 11.44
CA GLU A 122 2.14 -8.75 10.76
C GLU A 122 2.25 -7.40 11.48
N VAL A 123 2.65 -6.39 10.70
CA VAL A 123 2.67 -4.99 11.11
C VAL A 123 2.11 -4.10 10.00
N TYR A 124 1.71 -2.89 10.36
CA TYR A 124 1.42 -1.83 9.41
C TYR A 124 2.59 -0.87 9.38
N LEU A 125 3.16 -0.67 8.19
CA LEU A 125 4.13 0.38 7.93
C LEU A 125 3.37 1.63 7.49
N VAL A 126 3.56 2.72 8.23
CA VAL A 126 2.84 3.98 8.05
C VAL A 126 3.82 5.07 7.66
N GLY A 127 3.67 5.63 6.46
CA GLY A 127 4.36 6.84 6.00
C GLY A 127 3.43 8.06 6.11
N LEU A 128 3.86 9.10 6.79
CA LEU A 128 3.11 10.34 6.96
C LEU A 128 3.83 11.50 6.29
N ARG A 129 3.03 12.38 5.68
CA ARG A 129 3.49 13.60 4.98
C ARG A 129 4.48 13.24 3.88
N ARG A 130 3.94 12.78 2.74
CA ARG A 130 4.74 12.53 1.53
C ARG A 130 5.50 13.80 1.16
N LYS A 131 6.82 13.67 0.97
CA LYS A 131 7.70 14.75 0.55
C LYS A 131 7.27 15.26 -0.83
N ALA A 132 7.52 16.54 -1.09
CA ALA A 132 7.39 17.05 -2.45
C ALA A 132 8.42 16.34 -3.35
N PRO A 133 8.07 16.03 -4.62
CA PRO A 133 9.08 15.62 -5.57
C PRO A 133 10.15 16.71 -5.67
N PRO A 134 11.43 16.35 -5.83
CA PRO A 134 12.46 17.34 -6.09
C PRO A 134 12.05 18.17 -7.33
N PRO A 135 12.36 19.48 -7.35
CA PRO A 135 12.09 20.29 -8.54
C PRO A 135 12.75 19.63 -9.75
N GLU A 136 12.04 19.60 -10.89
CA GLU A 136 12.63 19.12 -12.15
C GLU A 136 13.93 19.88 -12.41
N ALA A 137 15.00 19.14 -12.67
CA ALA A 137 16.27 19.74 -13.06
C ALA A 137 16.07 20.51 -14.39
N PRO A 138 16.66 21.72 -14.52
CA PRO A 138 16.48 22.56 -15.70
C PRO A 138 17.00 21.92 -16.99
#